data_AF-A0A178D0B2-F1
#
_entry.id   AF-A0A178D0B2-F1
#
_cell.length_a   1.000
_cell.length_b   1.000
_cell.length_c   1.000
_cell.angle_alpha   90.00
_cell.angle_beta   90.00
_cell.angle_gamma   90.00
#
_symmetry.space_group_name_H-M   'P 1'
#
loop_
_entity.id
_entity.type
_entity.pdbx_description
1 polymer ?
#
loop_
_entity_poly.entity_id
_entity_poly.type
_entity_poly.pdbx_seq_one_letter_code
_entity_poly.pdbx_strand_id
1 'polypeptide(L)'
;MPTLHPLHNQVSSTLQTRHNIPVNPQWLDTFLTSRGPNPPPLPALVSTAHFRILASDITTTVSPTSPGEAFPEDISDVNVKERRLPGTVIAQVLDVLDVGSSKWSQVEAIERVERGEEVRGREVIRTVHGLGSDNNNDGDALGGVNGTAAPIPSSASKPLSVGPHKLLVQDARGTKVLAFELVKVPKIGLFTPASAALPASARNQSGGGTAPTISIEDPGLLIGCKVLLRPDTVVRRGMVLLTPETCVVLGGKVEAWDRKWKEDRKQRLIALVREENAARGGG
;
A
#
# COMPACT_ATOMS: atom_id res chain seq x y z
N MET A 1 -37.11 -13.45 3.56
CA MET A 1 -35.89 -12.99 2.84
C MET A 1 -36.12 -11.53 2.49
N PRO A 2 -35.23 -10.59 2.88
CA PRO A 2 -35.33 -9.20 2.42
C PRO A 2 -35.32 -9.17 0.89
N THR A 3 -36.16 -8.33 0.29
CA THR A 3 -36.13 -8.09 -1.16
C THR A 3 -34.85 -7.35 -1.50
N LEU A 4 -33.92 -8.02 -2.19
CA LEU A 4 -32.68 -7.40 -2.64
C LEU A 4 -32.95 -6.30 -3.67
N HIS A 5 -32.09 -5.28 -3.68
CA HIS A 5 -32.11 -4.21 -4.67
C HIS A 5 -32.06 -4.78 -6.11
N PRO A 6 -32.82 -4.25 -7.09
CA PRO A 6 -32.92 -4.82 -8.44
C PRO A 6 -31.57 -4.92 -9.18
N LEU A 7 -30.65 -4.01 -8.90
CA LEU A 7 -29.30 -4.01 -9.50
C LEU A 7 -28.29 -4.94 -8.80
N HIS A 8 -28.69 -5.61 -7.72
CA HIS A 8 -27.79 -6.41 -6.88
C HIS A 8 -27.04 -7.47 -7.68
N ASN A 9 -27.77 -8.30 -8.44
CA ASN A 9 -27.18 -9.39 -9.22
C ASN A 9 -26.24 -8.87 -10.32
N GLN A 10 -26.57 -7.75 -10.96
CA GLN A 10 -25.75 -7.16 -12.02
C GLN A 10 -24.42 -6.62 -11.47
N VAL A 11 -24.46 -5.89 -10.36
CA VAL A 11 -23.25 -5.33 -9.74
C VAL A 11 -22.39 -6.44 -9.13
N SER A 12 -23.00 -7.39 -8.41
CA SER A 12 -22.30 -8.55 -7.82
C SER A 12 -21.61 -9.40 -8.89
N SER A 13 -22.32 -9.76 -9.96
CA SER A 13 -21.77 -10.53 -11.08
C SER A 13 -20.62 -9.79 -11.78
N THR A 14 -20.74 -8.46 -11.97
CA THR A 14 -19.67 -7.67 -12.59
C THR A 14 -18.43 -7.59 -11.70
N LEU A 15 -18.60 -7.42 -10.39
CA LEU A 15 -17.49 -7.42 -9.42
C LEU A 15 -16.78 -8.78 -9.37
N GLN A 16 -17.53 -9.88 -9.36
CA GLN A 16 -16.95 -11.23 -9.38
C GLN A 16 -16.18 -11.49 -10.69
N THR A 17 -16.79 -11.22 -11.84
CA THR A 17 -16.21 -11.57 -13.15
C THR A 17 -15.05 -10.69 -13.56
N ARG A 18 -15.09 -9.38 -13.27
CA ARG A 18 -14.03 -8.44 -13.66
C ARG A 18 -12.93 -8.27 -12.62
N HIS A 19 -13.24 -8.45 -11.35
CA HIS A 19 -12.32 -8.14 -10.25
C HIS A 19 -12.05 -9.33 -9.31
N ASN A 20 -12.70 -10.48 -9.51
CA ASN A 20 -12.61 -11.65 -8.63
C ASN A 20 -12.98 -11.32 -7.18
N ILE A 21 -14.00 -10.48 -6.99
CA ILE A 21 -14.47 -10.05 -5.67
C ILE A 21 -15.86 -10.65 -5.38
N PRO A 22 -15.95 -11.68 -4.52
CA PRO A 22 -17.24 -12.20 -4.06
C PRO A 22 -17.79 -11.26 -3.00
N VAL A 23 -18.53 -10.23 -3.45
CA VAL A 23 -19.00 -9.14 -2.58
C VAL A 23 -20.01 -9.65 -1.53
N ASN A 24 -19.92 -9.09 -0.32
CA ASN A 24 -20.89 -9.36 0.74
C ASN A 24 -22.30 -8.83 0.32
N PRO A 25 -23.33 -9.70 0.30
CA PRO A 25 -24.66 -9.30 -0.18
C PRO A 25 -25.29 -8.17 0.66
N GLN A 26 -25.17 -8.22 1.98
CA GLN A 26 -25.75 -7.22 2.88
C GLN A 26 -25.07 -5.85 2.71
N TRP A 27 -23.74 -5.85 2.59
CA TRP A 27 -22.98 -4.64 2.29
C TRP A 27 -23.40 -4.03 0.94
N LEU A 28 -23.53 -4.86 -0.10
CA LEU A 28 -23.90 -4.41 -1.43
C LEU A 28 -25.33 -3.84 -1.46
N ASP A 29 -26.26 -4.51 -0.79
CA ASP A 29 -27.65 -4.05 -0.72
C ASP A 29 -27.77 -2.70 0.01
N THR A 30 -27.03 -2.53 1.11
CA THR A 30 -26.91 -1.25 1.83
C THR A 30 -26.31 -0.16 0.92
N PHE A 31 -25.24 -0.48 0.19
CA PHE A 31 -24.58 0.43 -0.75
C PHE A 31 -25.49 0.88 -1.89
N LEU A 32 -26.33 -0.02 -2.41
CA LEU A 32 -27.26 0.27 -3.52
C LEU A 32 -28.45 1.08 -3.02
N THR A 33 -29.04 0.68 -1.89
CA THR A 33 -30.18 1.38 -1.29
C THR A 33 -29.80 2.82 -0.89
N SER A 34 -28.56 3.05 -0.45
CA SER A 34 -28.08 4.41 -0.13
C SER A 34 -27.98 5.33 -1.35
N ARG A 35 -28.24 4.85 -2.58
CA ARG A 35 -28.26 5.67 -3.80
C ARG A 35 -29.61 6.32 -4.06
N GLY A 36 -30.65 5.92 -3.33
CA GLY A 36 -31.99 6.44 -3.51
C GLY A 36 -32.64 5.97 -4.83
N PRO A 37 -33.74 6.63 -5.25
CA PRO A 37 -34.58 6.16 -6.35
C PRO A 37 -33.93 6.28 -7.74
N ASN A 38 -32.94 7.16 -7.90
CA ASN A 38 -32.28 7.42 -9.17
C ASN A 38 -30.78 7.11 -9.06
N PRO A 39 -30.39 5.82 -9.08
CA PRO A 39 -28.99 5.44 -8.94
C PRO A 39 -28.19 5.84 -10.19
N PRO A 40 -26.88 6.11 -10.04
CA PRO A 40 -25.97 6.30 -11.17
C PRO A 40 -25.98 5.12 -12.16
N PRO A 41 -25.48 5.31 -13.40
CA PRO A 41 -25.32 4.22 -14.35
C PRO A 41 -24.49 3.05 -13.80
N LEU A 42 -24.79 1.83 -14.26
CA LEU A 42 -24.15 0.59 -13.77
C LEU A 42 -22.61 0.66 -13.74
N PRO A 43 -21.89 1.18 -14.76
CA PRO A 43 -20.43 1.28 -14.69
C PRO A 43 -19.93 2.17 -13.55
N ALA A 44 -20.64 3.27 -13.25
CA ALA A 44 -20.30 4.17 -12.15
C ALA A 44 -20.57 3.51 -10.79
N LEU A 45 -21.65 2.74 -10.67
CA LEU A 45 -21.95 1.95 -9.47
C LEU A 45 -20.87 0.91 -9.21
N VAL A 46 -20.51 0.11 -10.22
CA VAL A 46 -19.47 -0.94 -10.10
C VAL A 46 -18.13 -0.32 -9.72
N SER A 47 -17.73 0.77 -10.40
CA SER A 47 -16.49 1.48 -10.09
C SER A 47 -16.47 2.01 -8.65
N THR A 48 -17.57 2.64 -8.21
CA THR A 48 -17.69 3.16 -6.84
C THR A 48 -17.70 2.03 -5.80
N ALA A 49 -18.39 0.92 -6.09
CA ALA A 49 -18.42 -0.24 -5.22
C ALA A 49 -17.02 -0.85 -5.08
N HIS A 50 -16.35 -1.10 -6.21
CA HIS A 50 -14.98 -1.61 -6.24
C HIS A 50 -14.01 -0.73 -5.45
N PHE A 51 -14.04 0.58 -5.68
CA PHE A 51 -13.23 1.55 -4.91
C PHE A 51 -13.49 1.44 -3.41
N ARG A 52 -14.77 1.43 -2.98
CA ARG A 52 -15.12 1.33 -1.56
C ARG A 52 -14.67 0.02 -0.92
N ILE A 53 -14.75 -1.10 -1.65
CA ILE A 53 -14.24 -2.40 -1.17
C ILE A 53 -12.72 -2.34 -0.97
N LEU A 54 -11.98 -1.81 -1.95
CA LEU A 54 -10.53 -1.66 -1.83
C LEU A 54 -10.11 -0.74 -0.68
N ALA A 55 -10.94 0.26 -0.35
CA ALA A 55 -10.74 1.20 0.75
C ALA A 55 -11.23 0.72 2.13
N SER A 56 -11.82 -0.48 2.22
CA SER A 56 -12.44 -0.99 3.46
C SER A 56 -11.76 -2.27 3.96
N ASP A 57 -12.11 -2.69 5.18
CA ASP A 57 -11.80 -4.03 5.68
C ASP A 57 -12.60 -5.10 4.90
N ILE A 58 -11.91 -6.05 4.25
CA ILE A 58 -12.58 -7.09 3.44
C ILE A 58 -13.41 -8.05 4.26
N THR A 59 -13.15 -8.20 5.55
CA THR A 59 -13.97 -9.04 6.43
C THR A 59 -15.41 -8.54 6.57
N THR A 60 -15.67 -7.28 6.19
CA THR A 60 -17.00 -6.64 6.23
C THR A 60 -17.64 -6.47 4.85
N THR A 61 -16.84 -6.54 3.77
CA THR A 61 -17.27 -6.17 2.41
C THR A 61 -17.20 -7.31 1.40
N VAL A 62 -16.52 -8.40 1.73
CA VAL A 62 -16.35 -9.59 0.90
C VAL A 62 -16.88 -10.80 1.66
N SER A 63 -17.54 -11.72 0.97
CA SER A 63 -18.10 -12.94 1.52
C SER A 63 -17.82 -14.11 0.57
N PRO A 64 -16.75 -14.87 0.81
CA PRO A 64 -16.42 -16.06 0.03
C PRO A 64 -17.60 -17.05 -0.02
N THR A 65 -17.97 -17.46 -1.23
CA THR A 65 -19.11 -18.36 -1.50
C THR A 65 -18.68 -19.81 -1.67
N SER A 66 -17.42 -20.04 -2.04
CA SER A 66 -16.83 -21.38 -2.16
C SER A 66 -15.61 -21.53 -1.25
N PRO A 67 -15.26 -22.77 -0.83
CA PRO A 67 -14.07 -23.00 -0.02
C PRO A 67 -12.76 -22.56 -0.68
N GLY A 68 -12.70 -22.52 -2.02
CA GLY A 68 -11.51 -22.08 -2.76
C GLY A 68 -11.29 -20.56 -2.78
N GLU A 69 -12.25 -19.77 -2.32
CA GLU A 69 -12.19 -18.30 -2.28
C GLU A 69 -11.59 -17.75 -0.97
N ALA A 70 -11.22 -18.63 -0.03
CA ALA A 70 -10.64 -18.30 1.27
C ALA A 70 -9.41 -19.17 1.56
N PHE A 71 -8.62 -18.79 2.57
CA PHE A 71 -7.55 -19.65 3.04
C PHE A 71 -8.12 -20.92 3.70
N PRO A 72 -7.48 -22.09 3.48
CA PRO A 72 -7.71 -23.28 4.31
C PRO A 72 -7.52 -22.98 5.81
N GLU A 73 -8.27 -23.63 6.69
CA GLU A 73 -8.19 -23.37 8.15
C GLU A 73 -6.81 -23.70 8.74
N ASP A 74 -6.13 -24.69 8.16
CA ASP A 74 -4.80 -25.16 8.51
C ASP A 74 -3.70 -24.52 7.65
N ILE A 75 -3.96 -23.38 7.00
CA ILE A 75 -3.00 -22.72 6.10
C ILE A 75 -1.66 -22.37 6.79
N SER A 76 -1.69 -22.16 8.11
CA SER A 76 -0.54 -21.80 8.93
C SER A 76 0.17 -23.01 9.56
N ASP A 77 -0.25 -24.25 9.25
CA ASP A 77 0.40 -25.46 9.77
C ASP A 77 1.82 -25.62 9.19
N VAL A 78 2.81 -25.52 10.08
CA VAL A 78 4.24 -25.61 9.76
C VAL A 78 4.70 -27.04 9.43
N ASN A 79 3.90 -28.05 9.81
CA ASN A 79 4.20 -29.46 9.54
C ASN A 79 3.90 -29.82 8.08
N VAL A 80 3.03 -29.05 7.42
CA VAL A 80 2.72 -29.23 6.01
C VAL A 80 3.85 -28.63 5.19
N LYS A 81 4.65 -29.52 4.58
CA LYS A 81 5.84 -29.13 3.80
C LYS A 81 5.49 -28.16 2.67
N GLU A 82 4.46 -28.51 1.91
CA GLU A 82 3.98 -27.73 0.78
C GLU A 82 2.50 -28.03 0.54
N ARG A 83 1.76 -27.01 0.13
CA ARG A 83 0.43 -27.11 -0.46
C ARG A 83 0.25 -26.01 -1.49
N ARG A 84 -0.83 -26.11 -2.27
CA ARG A 84 -1.25 -25.12 -3.25
C ARG A 84 -2.64 -24.62 -2.89
N LEU A 85 -2.88 -23.31 -3.08
CA LEU A 85 -4.21 -22.77 -2.92
C LEU A 85 -5.15 -23.38 -3.98
N PRO A 86 -6.32 -23.92 -3.58
CA PRO A 86 -7.23 -24.59 -4.50
C PRO A 86 -8.01 -23.63 -5.40
N GLY A 87 -8.03 -22.34 -5.06
CA GLY A 87 -8.75 -21.32 -5.79
C GLY A 87 -8.15 -19.93 -5.60
N THR A 88 -8.85 -18.93 -6.14
CA THR A 88 -8.44 -17.54 -6.06
C THR A 88 -8.84 -16.95 -4.71
N VAL A 89 -7.87 -16.49 -3.93
CA VAL A 89 -8.10 -15.88 -2.62
C VAL A 89 -7.79 -14.39 -2.68
N ILE A 90 -8.77 -13.55 -2.33
CA ILE A 90 -8.53 -12.14 -2.05
C ILE A 90 -8.06 -11.99 -0.60
N ALA A 91 -6.90 -11.35 -0.42
CA ALA A 91 -6.33 -11.09 0.88
C ALA A 91 -5.99 -9.61 1.05
N GLN A 92 -5.91 -9.17 2.30
CA GLN A 92 -5.61 -7.81 2.70
C GLN A 92 -4.33 -7.79 3.53
N VAL A 93 -3.45 -6.85 3.22
CA VAL A 93 -2.19 -6.65 3.95
C VAL A 93 -2.45 -5.96 5.28
N LEU A 94 -2.05 -6.59 6.38
CA LEU A 94 -2.15 -6.07 7.74
C LEU A 94 -0.82 -5.50 8.25
N ASP A 95 0.30 -6.09 7.83
CA ASP A 95 1.65 -5.64 8.20
C ASP A 95 2.65 -5.99 7.11
N VAL A 96 3.76 -5.26 7.07
CA VAL A 96 4.87 -5.50 6.16
C VAL A 96 6.21 -5.22 6.85
N LEU A 97 7.06 -6.23 6.80
CA LEU A 97 8.43 -6.20 7.27
C LEU A 97 9.35 -6.30 6.06
N ASP A 98 10.35 -5.43 6.01
CA ASP A 98 11.46 -5.61 5.08
C ASP A 98 12.52 -6.48 5.74
N VAL A 99 12.83 -7.59 5.07
CA VAL A 99 13.80 -8.59 5.50
C VAL A 99 15.17 -8.34 4.86
N GLY A 100 15.22 -7.57 3.77
CA GLY A 100 16.43 -7.28 3.00
C GLY A 100 17.33 -6.20 3.62
N SER A 101 16.78 -5.32 4.47
CA SER A 101 17.55 -4.30 5.17
C SER A 101 17.54 -4.48 6.68
N SER A 102 18.57 -3.96 7.36
CA SER A 102 18.62 -3.99 8.81
C SER A 102 17.55 -3.09 9.41
N LYS A 103 16.98 -3.51 10.55
CA LYS A 103 16.00 -2.71 11.31
C LYS A 103 16.55 -1.33 11.66
N TRP A 104 17.83 -1.26 12.03
CA TRP A 104 18.52 0.00 12.33
C TRP A 104 18.59 0.93 11.11
N SER A 105 18.95 0.41 9.93
CA SER A 105 18.96 1.19 8.69
C SER A 105 17.56 1.74 8.36
N GLN A 106 16.50 0.97 8.63
CA GLN A 106 15.13 1.44 8.44
C GLN A 106 14.74 2.54 9.43
N VAL A 107 15.11 2.41 10.71
CA VAL A 107 14.89 3.48 11.72
C VAL A 107 15.60 4.76 11.30
N GLU A 108 16.86 4.66 10.91
CA GLU A 108 17.66 5.81 10.49
C GLU A 108 17.09 6.46 9.22
N ALA A 109 16.57 5.67 8.27
CA ALA A 109 15.89 6.20 7.09
C ALA A 109 14.60 6.98 7.46
N ILE A 110 13.82 6.49 8.43
CA ILE A 110 12.65 7.21 8.93
C ILE A 110 13.06 8.53 9.61
N GLU A 111 14.09 8.50 10.47
CA GLU A 111 14.58 9.67 11.20
C GLU A 111 15.15 10.76 10.29
N ARG A 112 15.81 10.39 9.19
CA ARG A 112 16.26 11.36 8.18
C ARG A 112 15.09 12.13 7.57
N VAL A 113 14.00 11.43 7.25
CA VAL A 113 12.80 12.06 6.70
C VAL A 113 12.11 12.95 7.74
N GLU A 114 12.01 12.50 9.00
CA GLU A 114 11.48 13.32 10.11
C GLU A 114 12.27 14.62 10.31
N ARG A 115 13.59 14.58 10.04
CA ARG A 115 14.49 15.73 10.15
C ARG A 115 14.51 16.61 8.89
N GLY A 116 13.81 16.22 7.83
CA GLY A 116 13.82 16.93 6.55
C GLY A 116 15.14 16.82 5.78
N GLU A 117 15.92 15.76 6.03
CA GLU A 117 17.17 15.50 5.33
C GLU A 117 16.87 14.71 4.04
N GLU A 118 17.02 15.37 2.89
CA GLU A 118 16.93 14.71 1.60
C GLU A 118 18.32 14.23 1.18
N VAL A 119 18.49 12.91 1.03
CA VAL A 119 19.76 12.32 0.59
C VAL A 119 19.87 12.47 -0.93
N ARG A 120 20.79 13.30 -1.45
CA ARG A 120 21.12 13.35 -2.89
C ARG A 120 22.41 12.56 -3.13
N GLY A 121 22.29 11.28 -3.50
CA GLY A 121 23.46 10.43 -3.75
C GLY A 121 24.19 10.03 -2.46
N ARG A 122 25.51 10.28 -2.38
CA ARG A 122 26.32 10.06 -1.16
C ARG A 122 26.30 11.26 -0.20
N GLU A 123 25.59 12.34 -0.53
CA GLU A 123 25.63 13.59 0.23
C GLU A 123 24.27 13.89 0.87
N VAL A 124 24.31 14.30 2.15
CA VAL A 124 23.13 14.68 2.94
C VAL A 124 23.03 16.20 2.90
N ILE A 125 21.97 16.74 2.29
CA ILE A 125 21.72 18.19 2.27
C ILE A 125 20.70 18.52 3.36
N ARG A 126 21.11 19.41 4.29
CA ARG A 126 20.26 19.90 5.37
C ARG A 126 19.49 21.13 4.89
N THR A 127 18.18 21.01 4.74
CA THR A 127 17.34 22.15 4.36
C THR A 127 17.11 23.01 5.62
N VAL A 128 17.95 24.03 5.82
CA VAL A 128 17.75 24.99 6.91
C VAL A 128 16.62 25.94 6.48
N HIS A 129 15.47 25.84 7.13
CA HIS A 129 14.42 26.85 7.00
C HIS A 129 14.84 28.06 7.85
N GLY A 130 15.57 29.00 7.23
CA GLY A 130 15.96 30.25 7.86
C GLY A 130 14.76 31.19 7.99
N LEU A 131 14.29 31.40 9.22
CA LEU A 131 13.56 32.59 9.61
C LEU A 131 14.61 33.63 10.05
N GLY A 132 14.65 34.78 9.38
CA GLY A 132 15.56 35.88 9.75
C GLY A 132 15.56 36.98 8.69
N SER A 133 14.99 38.12 9.07
CA SER A 133 14.94 39.41 8.38
C SER A 133 16.33 39.93 7.96
N ASP A 134 16.45 40.56 6.78
CA ASP A 134 16.74 42.01 6.68
C ASP A 134 16.92 42.49 5.23
N ASN A 135 16.33 43.66 4.98
CA ASN A 135 16.49 44.50 3.79
C ASN A 135 17.95 44.96 3.62
N ASN A 136 18.48 44.95 2.39
CA ASN A 136 18.87 46.16 1.65
C ASN A 136 19.60 45.83 0.34
N ASN A 137 19.57 46.84 -0.52
CA ASN A 137 19.77 46.87 -1.96
C ASN A 137 21.26 46.95 -2.40
N ASP A 138 21.46 46.73 -3.70
CA ASP A 138 22.52 47.23 -4.61
C ASP A 138 23.82 46.41 -4.84
N GLY A 139 24.10 46.16 -6.14
CA GLY A 139 25.45 45.80 -6.62
C GLY A 139 25.53 44.94 -7.89
N ASP A 140 25.54 45.59 -9.05
CA ASP A 140 25.78 45.10 -10.42
C ASP A 140 27.13 44.36 -10.62
N ALA A 141 27.16 43.30 -11.46
CA ALA A 141 28.24 42.99 -12.42
C ALA A 141 28.00 41.69 -13.21
N LEU A 142 28.04 41.82 -14.53
CA LEU A 142 27.97 40.81 -15.58
C LEU A 142 29.20 39.87 -15.64
N GLY A 143 28.96 38.57 -15.90
CA GLY A 143 30.01 37.57 -16.19
C GLY A 143 29.41 36.28 -16.73
N GLY A 144 29.72 35.88 -17.97
CA GLY A 144 28.96 34.91 -18.75
C GLY A 144 29.39 33.43 -18.71
N VAL A 145 28.59 32.66 -19.47
CA VAL A 145 28.91 31.43 -20.23
C VAL A 145 28.72 30.05 -19.57
N ASN A 146 27.85 29.27 -20.22
CA ASN A 146 27.69 27.80 -20.25
C ASN A 146 27.57 27.02 -18.93
N GLY A 147 26.34 26.97 -18.40
CA GLY A 147 25.88 25.89 -17.54
C GLY A 147 24.88 25.01 -18.28
N THR A 148 25.27 23.78 -18.60
CA THR A 148 24.36 22.71 -19.01
C THR A 148 23.18 22.65 -18.04
N ALA A 149 21.94 22.76 -18.56
CA ALA A 149 20.73 22.66 -17.77
C ALA A 149 20.72 21.35 -16.98
N ALA A 150 20.96 21.45 -15.67
CA ALA A 150 20.77 20.34 -14.76
C ALA A 150 19.30 19.92 -14.80
N PRO A 151 18.99 18.61 -14.86
CA PRO A 151 17.60 18.18 -14.83
C PRO A 151 16.99 18.60 -13.49
N ILE A 152 15.81 19.21 -13.60
CA ILE A 152 14.95 19.60 -12.49
C ILE A 152 14.66 18.33 -11.66
N PRO A 153 15.08 18.22 -10.39
CA PRO A 153 14.78 17.03 -9.60
C PRO A 153 13.30 17.06 -9.23
N SER A 154 12.53 16.11 -9.78
CA SER A 154 11.24 15.72 -9.23
C SER A 154 11.43 15.28 -7.78
N SER A 155 10.62 15.82 -6.87
CA SER A 155 10.51 15.46 -5.45
C SER A 155 10.02 14.01 -5.27
N ALA A 156 10.80 13.06 -5.74
CA ALA A 156 10.43 11.67 -5.83
C ALA A 156 10.46 11.02 -4.45
N SER A 157 9.37 10.33 -4.11
CA SER A 157 9.35 9.41 -2.96
C SER A 157 10.42 8.33 -3.15
N LYS A 158 11.54 8.44 -2.43
CA LYS A 158 12.57 7.39 -2.48
C LYS A 158 12.07 6.12 -1.79
N PRO A 159 12.31 4.93 -2.38
CA PRO A 159 11.97 3.68 -1.73
C PRO A 159 12.81 3.53 -0.45
N LEU A 160 12.14 3.26 0.68
CA LEU A 160 12.77 2.86 1.93
C LEU A 160 13.49 1.51 1.77
N SER A 161 12.88 0.61 1.00
CA SER A 161 13.46 -0.67 0.64
C SER A 161 12.74 -1.30 -0.54
N VAL A 162 13.51 -2.07 -1.32
CA VAL A 162 13.01 -2.90 -2.42
C VAL A 162 12.75 -4.35 -2.01
N GLY A 163 12.97 -4.72 -0.74
CA GLY A 163 12.68 -6.04 -0.20
C GLY A 163 13.89 -6.98 -0.13
N PRO A 164 13.69 -8.30 0.06
CA PRO A 164 12.38 -8.99 0.04
C PRO A 164 11.50 -8.66 1.24
N HIS A 165 10.19 -8.62 1.01
CA HIS A 165 9.21 -8.31 2.04
C HIS A 165 8.55 -9.56 2.62
N LYS A 166 8.30 -9.52 3.93
CA LYS A 166 7.42 -10.44 4.64
C LYS A 166 6.15 -9.71 5.02
N LEU A 167 5.00 -10.21 4.57
CA LEU A 167 3.69 -9.62 4.81
C LEU A 167 2.93 -10.46 5.84
N LEU A 168 2.13 -9.80 6.66
CA LEU A 168 1.01 -10.44 7.33
C LEU A 168 -0.24 -10.14 6.51
N VAL A 169 -0.90 -11.17 5.98
CA VAL A 169 -2.10 -11.02 5.17
C VAL A 169 -3.29 -11.70 5.82
N GLN A 170 -4.49 -11.22 5.51
CA GLN A 170 -5.75 -11.73 6.03
C GLN A 170 -6.76 -11.93 4.89
N ASP A 171 -7.47 -13.06 4.85
CA ASP A 171 -8.58 -13.25 3.91
C ASP A 171 -9.89 -12.60 4.40
N ALA A 172 -10.95 -12.70 3.61
CA ALA A 172 -12.27 -12.17 3.97
C ALA A 172 -12.96 -12.93 5.13
N ARG A 173 -12.48 -14.12 5.53
CA ARG A 173 -12.97 -14.84 6.72
C ARG A 173 -12.24 -14.42 8.00
N GLY A 174 -11.20 -13.59 7.87
CA GLY A 174 -10.37 -13.15 8.96
C GLY A 174 -9.17 -14.06 9.23
N THR A 175 -8.97 -15.12 8.44
CA THR A 175 -7.83 -16.04 8.55
C THR A 175 -6.55 -15.29 8.21
N LYS A 176 -5.59 -15.31 9.13
CA LYS A 176 -4.30 -14.61 8.96
C LYS A 176 -3.19 -15.60 8.64
N VAL A 177 -2.33 -15.23 7.71
CA VAL A 177 -1.17 -16.03 7.32
C VAL A 177 0.00 -15.12 6.96
N LEU A 178 1.22 -15.62 7.19
CA LEU A 178 2.43 -14.93 6.74
C LEU A 178 2.65 -15.19 5.25
N ALA A 179 3.07 -14.17 4.53
CA ALA A 179 3.48 -14.27 3.14
C ALA A 179 4.91 -13.75 2.97
N PHE A 180 5.67 -14.34 2.06
CA PHE A 180 7.04 -13.94 1.76
C PHE A 180 7.19 -13.70 0.26
N GLU A 181 7.76 -12.55 -0.09
CA GLU A 181 8.12 -12.18 -1.45
C GLU A 181 9.28 -13.06 -1.94
N LEU A 182 8.95 -14.22 -2.50
CA LEU A 182 9.93 -15.18 -3.03
C LEU A 182 10.59 -14.63 -4.31
N VAL A 183 9.78 -14.04 -5.18
CA VAL A 183 10.21 -13.31 -6.38
C VAL A 183 9.61 -11.92 -6.29
N LYS A 184 10.35 -10.91 -6.77
CA LYS A 184 9.91 -9.51 -6.75
C LYS A 184 8.52 -9.38 -7.36
N VAL A 185 7.55 -8.91 -6.57
CA VAL A 185 6.20 -8.63 -7.04
C VAL A 185 6.08 -7.12 -7.28
N PRO A 186 5.63 -6.69 -8.47
CA PRO A 186 5.37 -5.27 -8.74
C PRO A 186 4.43 -4.66 -7.68
N LYS A 187 4.69 -3.42 -7.29
CA LYS A 187 3.93 -2.66 -6.28
C LYS A 187 4.03 -3.17 -4.83
N ILE A 188 4.79 -4.24 -4.57
CA ILE A 188 5.17 -4.63 -3.21
C ILE A 188 6.50 -3.95 -2.90
N GLY A 189 6.44 -2.70 -2.42
CA GLY A 189 7.63 -1.93 -2.05
C GLY A 189 7.32 -0.97 -0.92
N LEU A 190 8.30 -0.68 -0.07
CA LEU A 190 8.14 0.31 0.98
C LEU A 190 8.69 1.65 0.52
N PHE A 191 7.85 2.67 0.59
CA PHE A 191 8.19 4.03 0.21
C PHE A 191 8.00 4.93 1.42
N THR A 192 8.98 5.80 1.63
CA THR A 192 8.78 6.97 2.49
C THR A 192 7.99 7.98 1.68
N PRO A 193 6.85 8.49 2.18
CA PRO A 193 6.29 9.69 1.60
C PRO A 193 7.32 10.80 1.82
N ALA A 194 8.01 11.21 0.74
CA ALA A 194 8.65 12.51 0.71
C ALA A 194 7.50 13.52 0.88
N SER A 195 7.50 14.25 1.99
CA SER A 195 6.50 15.28 2.34
C SER A 195 5.10 14.78 2.74
N ALA A 196 4.96 14.22 3.94
CA ALA A 196 3.73 14.38 4.72
C ALA A 196 3.76 15.72 5.50
N ALA A 197 4.03 16.83 4.81
CA ALA A 197 3.92 18.19 5.38
C ALA A 197 4.00 19.26 4.27
N LEU A 198 3.04 19.27 3.34
CA LEU A 198 2.70 20.51 2.62
C LEU A 198 1.21 20.78 2.83
N PRO A 199 0.82 21.96 3.35
CA PRO A 199 -0.58 22.30 3.57
C PRO A 199 -1.32 22.40 2.23
N ALA A 200 -2.62 22.07 2.25
CA ALA A 200 -3.51 22.01 1.09
C ALA A 200 -3.63 23.33 0.28
N SER A 201 -3.08 24.43 0.78
CA SER A 201 -3.17 25.77 0.19
C SER A 201 -2.27 26.00 -1.03
N ALA A 202 -1.35 25.10 -1.36
CA ALA A 202 -0.46 25.25 -2.52
C ALA A 202 -0.98 24.57 -3.82
N ARG A 203 -2.15 23.92 -3.79
CA ARG A 203 -2.62 23.09 -4.92
C ARG A 203 -3.34 23.85 -6.04
N ASN A 204 -3.59 25.14 -5.89
CA ASN A 204 -4.33 25.93 -6.87
C ASN A 204 -3.54 27.15 -7.34
N GLN A 205 -2.61 26.93 -8.27
CA GLN A 205 -2.19 27.93 -9.26
C GLN A 205 -1.31 27.26 -10.33
N SER A 206 -1.92 26.78 -11.40
CA SER A 206 -1.33 26.76 -12.74
C SER A 206 -2.42 26.37 -13.75
N GLY A 207 -2.90 27.38 -14.47
CA GLY A 207 -3.77 27.19 -15.62
C GLY A 207 -2.96 26.82 -16.87
N GLY A 208 -3.63 26.09 -17.77
CA GLY A 208 -3.41 26.11 -19.23
C GLY A 208 -2.15 25.43 -19.77
N GLY A 209 -2.31 24.26 -20.38
CA GLY A 209 -1.35 23.73 -21.35
C GLY A 209 -1.21 22.20 -21.34
N THR A 210 -1.68 21.56 -22.42
CA THR A 210 -1.36 20.20 -22.93
C THR A 210 -0.92 19.15 -21.89
N ALA A 211 -1.85 18.27 -21.53
CA ALA A 211 -1.69 17.20 -20.55
C ALA A 211 -0.46 16.30 -20.83
N PRO A 212 0.59 16.34 -19.99
CA PRO A 212 1.49 15.21 -19.89
C PRO A 212 0.79 14.12 -19.08
N THR A 213 0.93 12.87 -19.52
CA THR A 213 0.50 11.70 -18.75
C THR A 213 1.32 11.68 -17.47
N ILE A 214 0.74 12.17 -16.37
CA ILE A 214 1.31 12.09 -15.04
C ILE A 214 1.34 10.59 -14.70
N SER A 215 2.52 9.97 -14.79
CA SER A 215 2.79 8.72 -14.11
C SER A 215 2.49 8.96 -12.64
N ILE A 216 1.34 8.51 -12.17
CA ILE A 216 0.98 8.52 -10.76
C ILE A 216 2.08 7.71 -10.08
N GLU A 217 2.99 8.42 -9.40
CA GLU A 217 4.08 7.81 -8.65
C GLU A 217 3.50 6.74 -7.73
N ASP A 218 3.97 5.50 -7.88
CA ASP A 218 3.45 4.34 -7.15
C ASP A 218 3.71 4.57 -5.66
N PRO A 219 2.68 4.81 -4.83
CA PRO A 219 2.85 5.19 -3.43
C PRO A 219 3.43 4.07 -2.54
N GLY A 220 3.77 2.94 -3.15
CA GLY A 220 4.21 1.76 -2.44
C GLY A 220 3.07 0.93 -1.89
N LEU A 221 3.45 -0.13 -1.17
CA LEU A 221 2.54 -0.98 -0.46
C LEU A 221 1.97 -0.23 0.75
N LEU A 222 0.66 -0.01 0.74
CA LEU A 222 -0.09 0.63 1.82
C LEU A 222 -0.72 -0.44 2.72
N ILE A 223 -0.96 -0.10 3.99
CA ILE A 223 -1.65 -1.03 4.88
C ILE A 223 -3.15 -1.06 4.57
N GLY A 224 -3.68 -2.27 4.54
CA GLY A 224 -5.00 -2.55 4.03
C GLY A 224 -5.05 -2.71 2.50
N CYS A 225 -3.91 -2.64 1.80
CA CYS A 225 -3.85 -2.98 0.38
C CYS A 225 -4.40 -4.39 0.13
N LYS A 226 -5.15 -4.55 -0.96
CA LYS A 226 -5.72 -5.83 -1.39
C LYS A 226 -4.82 -6.49 -2.41
N VAL A 227 -4.62 -7.78 -2.23
CA VAL A 227 -3.88 -8.65 -3.15
C VAL A 227 -4.77 -9.83 -3.53
N LEU A 228 -4.64 -10.27 -4.77
CA LEU A 228 -5.30 -11.45 -5.29
C LEU A 228 -4.25 -12.56 -5.44
N LEU A 229 -4.45 -13.66 -4.73
CA LEU A 229 -3.65 -14.87 -4.84
C LEU A 229 -4.37 -15.82 -5.78
N ARG A 230 -3.73 -16.17 -6.89
CA ARG A 230 -4.29 -17.08 -7.89
C ARG A 230 -4.32 -18.53 -7.39
N PRO A 231 -5.12 -19.40 -8.02
CA PRO A 231 -5.00 -20.84 -7.83
C PRO A 231 -3.55 -21.27 -8.05
N ASP A 232 -3.16 -22.35 -7.38
CA ASP A 232 -1.79 -22.89 -7.41
C ASP A 232 -0.71 -22.04 -6.74
N THR A 233 -1.08 -20.92 -6.09
CA THR A 233 -0.16 -20.19 -5.20
C THR A 233 0.38 -21.14 -4.15
N VAL A 234 1.72 -21.20 -4.02
CA VAL A 234 2.39 -22.14 -3.14
C VAL A 234 2.38 -21.64 -1.71
N VAL A 235 2.06 -22.53 -0.77
CA VAL A 235 2.24 -22.31 0.67
C VAL A 235 3.17 -23.39 1.20
N ARG A 236 4.28 -22.98 1.84
CA ARG A 236 5.25 -23.90 2.44
C ARG A 236 5.38 -23.60 3.92
N ARG A 237 5.23 -24.63 4.77
CA ARG A 237 5.42 -24.52 6.22
C ARG A 237 4.68 -23.33 6.82
N GLY A 238 3.39 -23.19 6.49
CA GLY A 238 2.56 -22.10 7.00
C GLY A 238 2.80 -20.72 6.38
N MET A 239 3.55 -20.62 5.27
CA MET A 239 3.92 -19.35 4.64
C MET A 239 3.56 -19.32 3.17
N VAL A 240 2.79 -18.32 2.75
CA VAL A 240 2.44 -18.06 1.35
C VAL A 240 3.66 -17.52 0.61
N LEU A 241 4.03 -18.15 -0.50
CA LEU A 241 5.17 -17.72 -1.32
C LEU A 241 4.65 -16.86 -2.47
N LEU A 242 4.93 -15.56 -2.41
CA LEU A 242 4.47 -14.59 -3.38
C LEU A 242 5.43 -14.56 -4.57
N THR A 243 4.85 -14.66 -5.75
CA THR A 243 5.51 -14.55 -7.05
C THR A 243 4.65 -13.68 -7.96
N PRO A 244 5.23 -12.97 -8.95
CA PRO A 244 4.45 -12.12 -9.86
C PRO A 244 3.46 -12.93 -10.72
N GLU A 245 3.68 -14.22 -10.91
CA GLU A 245 2.79 -15.11 -11.65
C GLU A 245 1.50 -15.39 -10.88
N THR A 246 1.59 -15.55 -9.56
CA THR A 246 0.46 -15.98 -8.72
C THR A 246 -0.10 -14.89 -7.81
N CYS A 247 0.55 -13.73 -7.69
CA CYS A 247 0.11 -12.60 -6.87
C CYS A 247 -0.16 -11.36 -7.73
N VAL A 248 -1.35 -10.77 -7.57
CA VAL A 248 -1.71 -9.50 -8.20
C VAL A 248 -2.05 -8.48 -7.13
N VAL A 249 -1.40 -7.31 -7.16
CA VAL A 249 -1.73 -6.20 -6.27
C VAL A 249 -2.91 -5.42 -6.86
N LEU A 250 -4.06 -5.48 -6.19
CA LEU A 250 -5.27 -4.74 -6.54
C LEU A 250 -5.22 -3.28 -6.04
N GLY A 251 -4.44 -3.03 -4.98
CA GLY A 251 -4.26 -1.71 -4.38
C GLY A 251 -5.28 -1.42 -3.27
N GLY A 252 -5.57 -0.14 -3.07
CA GLY A 252 -6.36 0.32 -1.93
C GLY A 252 -5.56 0.43 -0.64
N LYS A 253 -6.22 0.89 0.41
CA LYS A 253 -5.69 1.02 1.77
C LYS A 253 -6.85 1.08 2.76
N VAL A 254 -6.58 0.85 4.04
CA VAL A 254 -7.50 1.26 5.11
C VAL A 254 -6.83 2.40 5.85
N GLU A 255 -7.36 3.62 5.68
CA GLU A 255 -6.70 4.87 6.10
C GLU A 255 -6.31 4.87 7.57
N ALA A 256 -7.20 4.38 8.44
CA ALA A 256 -6.93 4.31 9.87
C ALA A 256 -5.78 3.36 10.21
N TRP A 257 -5.67 2.23 9.49
CA TRP A 257 -4.63 1.23 9.72
C TRP A 257 -3.29 1.69 9.17
N ASP A 258 -3.26 2.26 7.96
CA ASP A 258 -2.06 2.79 7.32
C ASP A 258 -1.44 3.94 8.12
N ARG A 259 -2.27 4.87 8.59
CA ARG A 259 -1.84 5.97 9.45
C ARG A 259 -1.22 5.45 10.75
N LYS A 260 -1.96 4.62 11.49
CA LYS A 260 -1.48 4.04 12.75
C LYS A 260 -0.19 3.25 12.56
N TRP A 261 -0.12 2.45 11.51
CA TRP A 261 1.05 1.64 11.22
C TRP A 261 2.30 2.49 10.95
N LYS A 262 2.16 3.62 10.24
CA LYS A 262 3.24 4.57 9.96
C LYS A 262 3.72 5.25 11.24
N GLU A 263 2.79 5.73 12.07
CA GLU A 263 3.07 6.32 13.39
C GLU A 263 3.84 5.34 14.28
N ASP A 264 3.41 4.07 14.33
CA ASP A 264 3.98 3.05 15.21
C ASP A 264 5.26 2.40 14.65
N ARG A 265 5.58 2.56 13.35
CA ARG A 265 6.61 1.78 12.66
C ARG A 265 7.99 1.94 13.29
N LYS A 266 8.42 3.18 13.54
CA LYS A 266 9.73 3.48 14.11
C LYS A 266 9.90 2.82 15.48
N GLN A 267 8.91 2.99 16.36
CA GLN A 267 8.95 2.43 17.71
C GLN A 267 8.97 0.89 17.69
N ARG A 268 8.20 0.25 16.80
CA ARG A 268 8.22 -1.20 16.60
C ARG A 268 9.58 -1.70 16.14
N LEU A 269 10.22 -1.01 15.19
CA LEU A 269 11.57 -1.37 14.72
C LEU A 269 12.60 -1.27 15.85
N ILE A 270 12.55 -0.21 16.66
CA ILE A 270 13.44 -0.04 17.82
C ILE A 270 13.22 -1.16 18.84
N ALA A 271 11.97 -1.50 19.14
CA ALA A 271 11.64 -2.59 20.07
C ALA A 271 12.22 -3.93 19.59
N LEU A 272 12.06 -4.25 18.31
CA LEU A 272 12.61 -5.48 17.71
C LEU A 272 14.15 -5.52 17.74
N VAL A 273 14.83 -4.37 17.55
CA VAL A 273 16.30 -4.30 17.69
C VAL A 273 16.72 -4.58 19.13
N ARG A 274 16.01 -4.02 20.12
CA ARG A 274 16.30 -4.25 21.53
C ARG A 274 16.13 -5.72 21.92
N GLU A 275 15.05 -6.34 21.46
CA GLU A 275 14.78 -7.77 21.68
C GLU A 275 15.87 -8.66 21.06
N GLU A 276 16.27 -8.37 19.82
CA GLU A 276 17.35 -9.10 19.13
C GLU A 276 18.69 -8.99 19.88
N ASN A 277 19.00 -7.81 20.41
CA ASN A 277 20.21 -7.60 21.21
C ASN A 277 20.16 -8.34 22.54
N ALA A 278 19.00 -8.36 23.20
CA ALA A 278 18.82 -9.10 24.45
C ALA A 278 18.98 -10.61 24.24
N ALA A 279 18.43 -11.16 23.16
CA ALA A 279 18.59 -12.57 22.81
C ALA A 279 20.04 -12.97 22.51
N ARG A 280 20.83 -12.06 21.93
CA ARG A 280 22.26 -12.30 21.61
C ARG A 280 23.18 -12.17 22.82
N GLY A 281 22.82 -11.35 23.81
CA GLY A 281 23.63 -11.13 25.02
C GLY A 281 23.37 -12.12 26.16
N GLY A 282 22.39 -13.02 26.00
CA GLY A 282 21.98 -13.99 27.01
C GLY A 282 22.38 -15.44 26.75
N GLY A 283 23.28 -15.70 25.79
CA GLY A 283 23.87 -17.01 25.50
C GLY A 283 25.37 -17.02 25.77
#